data_AF-A0AAV4ZTW3-F1
#
_entry.id   AF-A0AAV4ZTW3-F1
#
_cell.length_a   1.000
_cell.length_b   1.000
_cell.length_c   1.000
_cell.angle_alpha   90.00
_cell.angle_beta   90.00
_cell.angle_gamma   90.00
#
_symmetry.space_group_name_H-M   'P 1'
#
loop_
_entity.id
_entity.type
_entity.pdbx_description
1 polymer ?
#
loop_
_entity_poly.entity_id
_entity_poly.type
_entity_poly.pdbx_seq_one_letter_code
_entity_poly.pdbx_strand_id
1 'polypeptide(L)'
;MRLLAYGCGLLVAFGLYLLVHAGGQGPAFWAAALLCGAGIAAGLVRGAESDSRAFRWGAGGAALLAAAVPLLPALAADVPLAAAVRAHPLWPQILVTLFAARALAEANEQRFAAFWRAPLRARAPVAAQSAAAALALGACLALLFYQGLAYLGPARGGTGLVDLVAHALAGESAIHRSIVVLFCVILAFLGEAALQHRRDREALAALRRELARGDRTGPGTLRGLLAGPLAGFGHTRTVRSLAQGLRGGGPDAQALGAAFAAFHGASRRFVRGLLPFLPLLGFFGTVVGLATAMAALPGEGGAGRIDLSGSLAGLALKFETTLLGILASMVAGLLLALVEKGEQELAAECALLAAVAEPADAP
;
A
#
# COMPACT_ATOMS: atom_id res chain seq x y z
N MET A 1 1.76 22.32 0.94
CA MET A 1 2.04 22.35 -0.52
C MET A 1 1.92 20.98 -1.19
N ARG A 2 2.54 19.90 -0.68
CA ARG A 2 2.48 18.55 -1.30
C ARG A 2 1.05 18.03 -1.52
N LEU A 3 0.18 18.13 -0.50
CA LEU A 3 -1.21 17.69 -0.61
C LEU A 3 -1.98 18.40 -1.73
N LEU A 4 -1.75 19.71 -1.91
CA LEU A 4 -2.38 20.47 -3.00
C LEU A 4 -1.88 19.97 -4.36
N ALA A 5 -0.57 19.77 -4.52
CA ALA A 5 -0.01 19.24 -5.76
C ALA A 5 -0.59 17.86 -6.12
N TYR A 6 -0.65 16.94 -5.15
CA TYR A 6 -1.24 15.61 -5.38
C TYR A 6 -2.75 15.65 -5.61
N GLY A 7 -3.49 16.52 -4.91
CA GLY A 7 -4.93 16.65 -5.11
C GLY A 7 -5.29 17.31 -6.43
N CYS A 8 -4.53 18.30 -6.90
CA CYS A 8 -4.67 18.85 -8.25
C CYS A 8 -4.34 17.79 -9.31
N GLY A 9 -3.23 17.05 -9.14
CA GLY A 9 -2.88 15.93 -10.02
C GLY A 9 -3.97 14.87 -10.07
N LEU A 10 -4.59 14.56 -8.93
CA LEU A 10 -5.73 13.65 -8.84
C LEU A 10 -6.96 14.17 -9.60
N LEU A 11 -7.32 15.45 -9.46
CA LEU A 11 -8.44 16.03 -10.21
C LEU A 11 -8.22 15.96 -11.72
N VAL A 12 -7.00 16.29 -12.18
CA VAL A 12 -6.64 16.22 -13.59
C VAL A 12 -6.71 14.78 -14.10
N ALA A 13 -6.09 13.84 -13.37
CA ALA A 13 -6.13 12.42 -13.71
C ALA A 13 -7.56 11.88 -13.76
N PHE A 14 -8.40 12.29 -12.79
CA PHE A 14 -9.80 11.86 -12.72
C PHE A 14 -10.64 12.46 -13.85
N GLY A 15 -10.41 13.72 -14.22
CA GLY A 15 -11.01 14.34 -15.40
C GLY A 15 -10.65 13.59 -16.69
N LEU A 16 -9.37 13.26 -16.89
CA LEU A 16 -8.92 12.45 -18.04
C LEU A 16 -9.57 11.06 -18.06
N TYR A 17 -9.67 10.41 -16.90
CA TYR A 17 -10.36 9.13 -16.76
C TYR A 17 -11.82 9.23 -17.21
N LEU A 18 -12.56 10.26 -16.76
CA LEU A 18 -13.95 10.47 -17.17
C LEU A 18 -14.07 10.74 -18.68
N LEU A 19 -13.17 11.54 -19.26
CA LEU A 19 -13.18 11.80 -20.70
C LEU A 19 -13.03 10.52 -21.54
N VAL A 20 -12.21 9.57 -21.08
CA VAL A 20 -11.95 8.32 -21.81
C VAL A 20 -13.02 7.25 -21.55
N HIS A 21 -13.52 7.14 -20.32
CA HIS A 21 -14.31 5.98 -19.88
C HIS A 21 -15.78 6.27 -19.55
N ALA A 22 -16.22 7.54 -19.56
CA ALA A 22 -17.60 7.88 -19.21
C ALA A 22 -18.61 7.70 -20.36
N GLY A 23 -18.15 7.46 -21.58
CA GLY A 23 -19.00 7.17 -22.73
C GLY A 23 -19.90 5.96 -22.46
N GLY A 24 -21.22 6.14 -22.58
CA GLY A 24 -22.21 5.07 -22.34
C GLY A 24 -22.49 4.75 -20.87
N GLN A 25 -21.91 5.48 -19.91
CA GLN A 25 -22.21 5.29 -18.49
C GLN A 25 -23.54 5.94 -18.09
N GLY A 26 -24.28 5.27 -17.19
CA GLY A 26 -25.57 5.74 -16.71
C GLY A 26 -25.50 6.94 -15.75
N PRO A 27 -26.65 7.55 -15.38
CA PRO A 27 -26.70 8.75 -14.53
C PRO A 27 -26.13 8.52 -13.13
N ALA A 28 -26.25 7.29 -12.59
CA ALA A 28 -25.69 6.93 -11.28
C ALA A 28 -24.15 7.05 -11.24
N PHE A 29 -23.48 6.68 -12.34
CA PHE A 29 -22.02 6.83 -12.46
C PHE A 29 -21.62 8.31 -12.43
N TRP A 30 -22.33 9.16 -13.18
CA TRP A 30 -22.07 10.60 -13.21
C TRP A 30 -22.32 11.27 -11.87
N ALA A 31 -23.39 10.90 -11.17
CA ALA A 31 -23.65 11.38 -9.81
C ALA A 31 -22.50 11.02 -8.86
N ALA A 32 -22.04 9.77 -8.88
CA ALA A 32 -20.91 9.32 -8.08
C ALA A 32 -19.60 10.06 -8.45
N ALA A 33 -19.34 10.24 -9.75
CA ALA A 33 -18.16 10.96 -10.24
C ALA A 33 -18.16 12.43 -9.80
N LEU A 34 -19.31 13.11 -9.90
CA LEU A 34 -19.48 14.49 -9.44
C LEU A 34 -19.27 14.62 -7.93
N LEU A 35 -19.83 13.69 -7.13
CA LEU A 35 -19.61 13.66 -5.69
C LEU A 35 -18.13 13.47 -5.34
N CYS A 36 -17.42 12.58 -6.06
CA CYS A 36 -15.99 12.36 -5.85
C CYS A 36 -15.18 13.63 -6.19
N GLY A 37 -15.44 14.21 -7.37
CA GLY A 37 -14.79 15.45 -7.82
C GLY A 37 -15.04 16.63 -6.88
N ALA A 38 -16.29 16.81 -6.44
CA ALA A 38 -16.66 17.85 -5.48
C ALA A 38 -15.98 17.65 -4.12
N GLY A 39 -15.88 16.40 -3.63
CA GLY A 39 -15.17 16.08 -2.40
C GLY A 39 -13.68 16.44 -2.46
N ILE A 40 -13.02 16.13 -3.58
CA ILE A 40 -11.61 16.47 -3.81
C ILE A 40 -11.44 18.00 -3.90
N ALA A 41 -12.26 18.68 -4.70
CA ALA A 41 -12.20 20.14 -4.88
C ALA A 41 -12.46 20.89 -3.57
N ALA A 42 -13.48 20.50 -2.80
CA ALA A 42 -13.77 21.09 -1.49
C ALA A 42 -12.61 20.91 -0.51
N GLY A 43 -11.92 19.78 -0.57
CA GLY A 43 -10.70 19.53 0.19
C GLY A 43 -9.55 20.46 -0.18
N LEU A 44 -9.34 20.72 -1.47
CA LEU A 44 -8.32 21.65 -1.95
C LEU A 44 -8.59 23.08 -1.53
N VAL A 45 -9.84 23.54 -1.64
CA VAL A 45 -10.25 24.91 -1.26
C VAL A 45 -10.10 25.17 0.24
N ARG A 46 -10.44 24.20 1.08
CA ARG A 46 -10.34 24.33 2.55
C ARG A 46 -8.91 24.23 3.08
N GLY A 47 -7.95 23.89 2.22
CA GLY A 47 -6.54 23.79 2.57
C GLY A 47 -6.21 22.63 3.52
N ALA A 48 -4.92 22.54 3.86
CA ALA A 48 -4.34 21.44 4.64
C ALA A 48 -4.78 21.43 6.13
N GLU A 49 -5.36 22.52 6.64
CA GLU A 49 -5.74 22.64 8.05
C GLU A 49 -7.11 22.02 8.36
N SER A 50 -7.97 21.86 7.35
CA SER A 50 -9.26 21.20 7.52
C SER A 50 -9.05 19.68 7.46
N ASP A 51 -9.39 18.95 8.53
CA ASP A 51 -9.55 17.49 8.53
C ASP A 51 -10.72 17.09 7.60
N SER A 52 -10.48 17.29 6.30
CA SER A 52 -11.48 17.20 5.26
C SER A 52 -11.76 15.73 5.01
N ARG A 53 -12.69 15.18 5.81
CA ARG A 53 -13.33 13.90 5.52
C ARG A 53 -13.80 13.87 4.06
N ALA A 54 -14.33 14.99 3.55
CA ALA A 54 -14.74 15.15 2.16
C ALA A 54 -13.61 14.86 1.16
N PHE A 55 -12.40 15.35 1.39
CA PHE A 55 -11.25 15.07 0.53
C PHE A 55 -10.93 13.58 0.47
N ARG A 56 -10.88 12.92 1.64
CA ARG A 56 -10.56 11.49 1.74
C ARG A 56 -11.62 10.62 1.09
N TRP A 57 -12.90 10.94 1.31
CA TRP A 57 -14.02 10.27 0.66
C TRP A 57 -14.00 10.50 -0.85
N GLY A 58 -13.75 11.73 -1.31
CA GLY A 58 -13.66 12.04 -2.72
C GLY A 58 -12.49 11.34 -3.42
N ALA A 59 -11.30 11.36 -2.81
CA ALA A 59 -10.11 10.71 -3.36
C ALA A 59 -10.23 9.17 -3.35
N GLY A 60 -10.73 8.59 -2.25
CA GLY A 60 -10.98 7.15 -2.14
C GLY A 60 -12.07 6.69 -3.10
N GLY A 61 -13.16 7.46 -3.22
CA GLY A 61 -14.25 7.21 -4.16
C GLY A 61 -13.78 7.28 -5.61
N ALA A 62 -12.98 8.28 -5.97
CA ALA A 62 -12.38 8.39 -7.31
C ALA A 62 -11.48 7.19 -7.65
N ALA A 63 -10.64 6.75 -6.71
CA ALA A 63 -9.82 5.56 -6.88
C ALA A 63 -10.65 4.28 -7.07
N LEU A 64 -11.69 4.10 -6.24
CA LEU A 64 -12.59 2.96 -6.32
C LEU A 64 -13.36 2.94 -7.65
N LEU A 65 -13.91 4.08 -8.06
CA LEU A 65 -14.64 4.23 -9.30
C LEU A 65 -13.74 3.93 -10.51
N ALA A 66 -12.52 4.49 -10.52
CA ALA A 66 -11.55 4.24 -11.58
C ALA A 66 -11.10 2.77 -11.65
N ALA A 67 -10.91 2.11 -10.51
CA ALA A 67 -10.51 0.69 -10.46
C ALA A 67 -11.66 -0.26 -10.86
N ALA A 68 -12.90 0.06 -10.49
CA ALA A 68 -14.03 -0.85 -10.66
C ALA A 68 -14.69 -0.78 -12.04
N VAL A 69 -14.99 0.42 -12.54
CA VAL A 69 -15.86 0.62 -13.72
C VAL A 69 -15.37 -0.02 -15.02
N PRO A 70 -14.09 -0.01 -15.41
CA PRO A 70 -13.66 -0.68 -16.64
C PRO A 70 -13.65 -2.21 -16.49
N LEU A 71 -13.50 -2.72 -15.27
CA LEU A 71 -13.37 -4.14 -15.01
C LEU A 71 -14.71 -4.82 -14.73
N LEU A 72 -15.67 -4.11 -14.15
CA LEU A 72 -16.98 -4.65 -13.78
C LEU A 72 -17.74 -5.27 -14.97
N PRO A 73 -17.83 -4.63 -16.15
CA PRO A 73 -18.49 -5.24 -17.31
C PRO A 73 -17.75 -6.49 -17.80
N ALA A 74 -16.42 -6.46 -17.81
CA ALA A 74 -15.61 -7.61 -18.21
C ALA A 74 -15.74 -8.78 -17.24
N LEU A 75 -15.79 -8.49 -15.93
CA LEU A 75 -16.04 -9.47 -14.88
C LEU A 75 -17.44 -10.08 -14.98
N ALA A 76 -18.45 -9.26 -15.30
CA ALA A 76 -19.82 -9.72 -15.49
C ALA A 76 -19.99 -10.59 -16.76
N ALA A 77 -19.17 -10.34 -17.79
CA ALA A 77 -19.18 -11.07 -19.04
C ALA A 77 -18.24 -12.29 -19.07
N ASP A 78 -17.62 -12.65 -17.93
CA ASP A 78 -16.62 -13.72 -17.78
C ASP A 78 -15.46 -13.62 -18.79
N VAL A 79 -15.13 -12.40 -19.20
CA VAL A 79 -14.01 -12.14 -20.12
C VAL A 79 -12.71 -12.28 -19.33
N PRO A 80 -11.69 -13.01 -19.84
CA PRO A 80 -10.39 -13.08 -19.21
C PRO A 80 -9.84 -11.67 -18.94
N LEU A 81 -9.39 -11.42 -17.71
CA LEU A 81 -8.98 -10.08 -17.31
C LEU A 81 -7.87 -9.54 -18.23
N ALA A 82 -6.92 -10.38 -18.64
CA ALA A 82 -5.88 -9.99 -19.59
C ALA A 82 -6.46 -9.51 -20.93
N ALA A 83 -7.54 -10.13 -21.43
CA ALA A 83 -8.22 -9.70 -22.65
C ALA A 83 -8.95 -8.36 -22.44
N ALA A 84 -9.64 -8.19 -21.31
CA ALA A 84 -10.28 -6.94 -20.94
C ALA A 84 -9.27 -5.78 -20.81
N VAL A 85 -8.12 -6.05 -20.20
CA VAL A 85 -7.01 -5.10 -20.08
C VAL A 85 -6.40 -4.73 -21.42
N ARG A 86 -6.34 -5.65 -22.40
CA ARG A 86 -5.90 -5.34 -23.77
C ARG A 86 -6.93 -4.51 -24.54
N ALA A 87 -8.22 -4.72 -24.27
CA ALA A 87 -9.31 -4.04 -24.95
C ALA A 87 -9.47 -2.57 -24.51
N HIS A 88 -9.01 -2.23 -23.30
CA HIS A 88 -9.21 -0.89 -22.73
C HIS A 88 -7.89 -0.24 -22.32
N PRO A 89 -7.66 1.04 -22.67
CA PRO A 89 -6.47 1.75 -22.22
C PRO A 89 -6.53 1.97 -20.69
N LEU A 90 -5.68 1.27 -19.94
CA LEU A 90 -5.64 1.34 -18.47
C LEU A 90 -4.88 2.55 -17.89
N TRP A 91 -4.20 3.32 -18.74
CA TRP A 91 -3.34 4.42 -18.26
C TRP A 91 -4.09 5.47 -17.42
N PRO A 92 -5.36 5.85 -17.70
CA PRO A 92 -6.06 6.83 -16.86
C PRO A 92 -6.33 6.28 -15.45
N GLN A 93 -6.69 5.01 -15.33
CA GLN A 93 -6.96 4.34 -14.06
C GLN A 93 -5.70 4.27 -13.21
N ILE A 94 -4.57 3.94 -13.84
CA ILE A 94 -3.25 3.91 -13.19
C ILE A 94 -2.92 5.31 -12.63
N LEU A 95 -3.14 6.37 -13.41
CA LEU A 95 -2.92 7.73 -12.93
C LEU A 95 -3.84 8.09 -11.75
N VAL A 96 -5.14 7.81 -11.85
CA VAL A 96 -6.10 8.11 -10.77
C VAL A 96 -5.72 7.39 -9.49
N THR A 97 -5.47 6.07 -9.56
CA THR A 97 -5.13 5.25 -8.40
C THR A 97 -3.78 5.66 -7.79
N LEU A 98 -2.78 6.00 -8.62
CA LEU A 98 -1.49 6.51 -8.17
C LEU A 98 -1.63 7.86 -7.44
N PHE A 99 -2.27 8.85 -8.06
CA PHE A 99 -2.43 10.17 -7.44
C PHE A 99 -3.34 10.11 -6.21
N ALA A 100 -4.37 9.28 -6.22
CA ALA A 100 -5.23 9.06 -5.05
C ALA A 100 -4.44 8.46 -3.90
N ALA A 101 -3.60 7.44 -4.16
CA ALA A 101 -2.73 6.87 -3.15
C ALA A 101 -1.80 7.92 -2.52
N ARG A 102 -1.12 8.72 -3.35
CA ARG A 102 -0.21 9.77 -2.86
C ARG A 102 -0.95 10.85 -2.07
N ALA A 103 -2.11 11.29 -2.56
CA ALA A 103 -2.96 12.26 -1.89
C ALA A 103 -3.48 11.76 -0.53
N LEU A 104 -3.96 10.51 -0.48
CA LEU A 104 -4.47 9.87 0.74
C LEU A 104 -3.38 9.60 1.77
N ALA A 105 -2.17 9.21 1.33
CA ALA A 105 -1.01 9.03 2.21
C ALA A 105 -0.59 10.36 2.84
N GLU A 106 -0.42 11.40 2.02
CA GLU A 106 -0.04 12.74 2.49
C GLU A 106 -1.10 13.35 3.42
N ALA A 107 -2.40 13.18 3.12
CA ALA A 107 -3.47 13.63 4.01
C ALA A 107 -3.44 12.91 5.36
N ASN A 108 -3.12 11.60 5.38
CA ASN A 108 -2.96 10.86 6.63
C ASN A 108 -1.73 11.28 7.41
N GLU A 109 -0.59 11.52 6.74
CA GLU A 109 0.65 12.00 7.34
C GLU A 109 0.43 13.36 8.03
N GLN A 110 -0.27 14.30 7.38
CA GLN A 110 -0.62 15.58 7.97
C GLN A 110 -1.53 15.44 9.19
N ARG A 111 -2.52 14.55 9.12
CA ARG A 111 -3.45 14.27 10.23
C ARG A 111 -2.75 13.60 11.41
N PHE A 112 -1.84 12.66 11.15
CA PHE A 112 -0.97 12.07 12.14
C PHE A 112 -0.09 13.14 12.78
N ALA A 113 0.56 13.98 11.99
CA ALA A 113 1.37 15.09 12.51
C ALA A 113 0.55 16.05 13.39
N ALA A 114 -0.67 16.41 12.98
CA ALA A 114 -1.57 17.28 13.74
C ALA A 114 -2.01 16.65 15.07
N PHE A 115 -2.39 15.37 15.06
CA PHE A 115 -2.72 14.60 16.26
C PHE A 115 -1.62 14.68 17.31
N TRP A 116 -0.37 14.51 16.89
CA TRP A 116 0.75 14.54 17.82
C TRP A 116 1.09 15.92 18.38
N ARG A 117 0.70 17.00 17.70
CA ARG A 117 0.82 18.36 18.27
C ARG A 117 -0.27 18.63 19.30
N ALA A 118 -1.46 18.07 19.12
CA ALA A 118 -2.61 18.31 19.98
C ALA A 118 -3.52 17.06 20.07
N PRO A 119 -3.13 16.02 20.84
CA PRO A 119 -3.83 14.73 20.82
C PRO A 119 -5.27 14.84 21.30
N LEU A 120 -5.54 15.72 22.28
CA LEU A 120 -6.87 15.98 22.81
C LEU A 120 -7.81 16.69 21.81
N ARG A 121 -7.28 17.27 20.72
CA ARG A 121 -8.10 17.92 19.68
C ARG A 121 -8.54 16.96 18.58
N ALA A 122 -7.99 15.74 18.52
CA ALA A 122 -8.33 14.79 17.48
C ALA A 122 -9.71 14.17 17.71
N ARG A 123 -10.64 14.41 16.78
CA ARG A 123 -12.04 13.92 16.86
C ARG A 123 -12.27 12.54 16.23
N ALA A 124 -11.24 11.95 15.63
CA ALA A 124 -11.39 10.73 14.84
C ALA A 124 -10.14 9.86 14.96
N PRO A 125 -10.24 8.52 14.77
CA PRO A 125 -9.13 7.59 14.94
C PRO A 125 -7.99 7.86 13.95
N VAL A 126 -6.77 7.96 14.48
CA VAL A 126 -5.57 8.32 13.73
C VAL A 126 -4.70 7.08 13.54
N ALA A 127 -4.14 6.91 12.35
CA ALA A 127 -3.26 5.81 12.02
C ALA A 127 -1.94 6.35 11.45
N ALA A 128 -0.84 5.62 11.68
CA ALA A 128 0.45 5.99 11.11
C ALA A 128 0.48 5.80 9.59
N GLN A 129 -0.26 4.81 9.07
CA GLN A 129 -0.40 4.52 7.64
C GLN A 129 -1.87 4.56 7.21
N SER A 130 -2.10 4.97 5.96
CA SER A 130 -3.45 5.09 5.41
C SER A 130 -3.83 3.81 4.68
N ALA A 131 -4.77 3.04 5.23
CA ALA A 131 -5.28 1.85 4.55
C ALA A 131 -5.89 2.18 3.18
N ALA A 132 -6.59 3.32 3.05
CA ALA A 132 -7.13 3.76 1.78
C ALA A 132 -6.03 4.09 0.75
N ALA A 133 -4.90 4.67 1.19
CA ALA A 133 -3.76 4.92 0.32
C ALA A 133 -3.11 3.62 -0.15
N ALA A 134 -2.93 2.66 0.77
CA ALA A 134 -2.36 1.36 0.43
C ALA A 134 -3.27 0.55 -0.50
N LEU A 135 -4.59 0.62 -0.33
CA LEU A 135 -5.56 0.01 -1.25
C LEU A 135 -5.48 0.66 -2.65
N ALA A 136 -5.44 1.99 -2.72
CA ALA A 136 -5.32 2.70 -4.00
C ALA A 136 -3.99 2.38 -4.70
N LEU A 137 -2.87 2.35 -3.97
CA LEU A 137 -1.57 1.97 -4.53
C LEU A 137 -1.53 0.49 -4.91
N GLY A 138 -2.15 -0.38 -4.11
CA GLY A 138 -2.30 -1.79 -4.42
C GLY A 138 -3.09 -2.01 -5.71
N ALA A 139 -4.18 -1.26 -5.91
CA ALA A 139 -4.92 -1.25 -7.17
C ALA A 139 -4.06 -0.75 -8.34
N CYS A 140 -3.31 0.33 -8.16
CA CYS A 140 -2.36 0.83 -9.17
C CYS A 140 -1.32 -0.25 -9.56
N LEU A 141 -0.71 -0.91 -8.57
CA LEU A 141 0.28 -1.97 -8.79
C LEU A 141 -0.34 -3.19 -9.49
N ALA A 142 -1.56 -3.58 -9.11
CA ALA A 142 -2.28 -4.67 -9.76
C ALA A 142 -2.60 -4.35 -11.23
N LEU A 143 -3.06 -3.13 -11.52
CA LEU A 143 -3.31 -2.69 -12.90
C LEU A 143 -2.03 -2.68 -13.74
N LEU A 144 -0.93 -2.16 -13.19
CA LEU A 144 0.39 -2.20 -13.85
C LEU A 144 0.87 -3.62 -14.08
N PHE A 145 0.67 -4.51 -13.11
CA PHE A 145 1.02 -5.92 -13.23
C PHE A 145 0.26 -6.59 -14.38
N TYR A 146 -1.07 -6.42 -14.44
CA TYR A 146 -1.88 -6.99 -15.52
C TYR A 146 -1.58 -6.36 -16.88
N GLN A 147 -1.29 -5.06 -16.92
CA GLN A 147 -0.85 -4.41 -18.15
C GLN A 147 0.50 -4.96 -18.63
N GLY A 148 1.48 -5.12 -17.73
CA GLY A 148 2.77 -5.71 -18.05
C GLY A 148 2.65 -7.16 -18.53
N LEU A 149 1.82 -7.95 -17.86
CA LEU A 149 1.52 -9.33 -18.27
C LEU A 149 0.86 -9.39 -19.65
N ALA A 150 -0.04 -8.45 -19.95
CA ALA A 150 -0.66 -8.35 -21.27
C ALA A 150 0.37 -8.11 -22.39
N TYR A 151 1.43 -7.34 -22.11
CA TYR A 151 2.53 -7.07 -23.05
C TYR A 151 3.53 -8.22 -23.17
N LEU A 152 3.83 -8.91 -22.06
CA LEU A 152 4.81 -10.00 -22.06
C LEU A 152 4.31 -11.18 -22.90
N GLY A 153 3.00 -11.47 -22.87
CA GLY A 153 2.36 -12.55 -23.63
C GLY A 153 2.90 -13.95 -23.25
N PRO A 154 2.12 -15.02 -23.44
CA PRO A 154 2.69 -16.36 -23.36
C PRO A 154 3.66 -16.53 -24.54
N ALA A 155 4.96 -16.72 -24.26
CA ALA A 155 5.90 -17.21 -25.27
C ALA A 155 5.34 -18.55 -25.79
N ARG A 156 4.91 -18.58 -27.05
CA ARG A 156 4.25 -19.76 -27.61
C ARG A 156 5.22 -20.94 -27.58
N GLY A 157 4.95 -21.92 -26.72
CA GLY A 157 5.56 -23.25 -26.76
C GLY A 157 6.77 -23.50 -25.87
N GLY A 158 7.11 -22.60 -24.93
CA GLY A 158 8.17 -22.85 -23.96
C GLY A 158 7.70 -23.72 -22.79
N THR A 159 8.50 -24.72 -22.42
CA THR A 159 8.29 -25.59 -21.24
C THR A 159 9.19 -25.19 -20.06
N GLY A 160 9.82 -24.01 -20.14
CA GLY A 160 10.75 -23.54 -19.12
C GLY A 160 10.04 -23.12 -17.83
N LEU A 161 10.79 -23.07 -16.73
CA LEU A 161 10.32 -22.53 -15.44
C LEU A 161 9.70 -21.13 -15.61
N VAL A 162 10.27 -20.30 -16.48
CA VAL A 162 9.78 -18.94 -16.75
C VAL A 162 8.38 -18.97 -17.39
N ASP A 163 8.12 -19.89 -18.31
CA ASP A 163 6.81 -20.04 -18.95
C ASP A 163 5.78 -20.57 -17.97
N LEU A 164 6.17 -21.53 -17.12
CA LEU A 164 5.32 -22.02 -16.03
C LEU A 164 4.94 -20.89 -15.06
N VAL A 165 5.92 -20.08 -14.65
CA VAL A 165 5.67 -18.91 -13.79
C VAL A 165 4.81 -17.88 -14.50
N ALA A 166 5.05 -17.59 -15.78
CA ALA A 166 4.25 -16.65 -16.55
C ALA A 166 2.79 -17.12 -16.70
N HIS A 167 2.58 -18.42 -16.92
CA HIS A 167 1.26 -19.04 -16.99
C HIS A 167 0.54 -18.97 -15.63
N ALA A 168 1.24 -19.35 -14.56
CA ALA A 168 0.73 -19.23 -13.19
C ALA A 168 0.35 -17.79 -12.85
N LEU A 169 1.15 -16.79 -13.28
CA LEU A 169 0.88 -15.36 -13.08
C LEU A 169 -0.28 -14.82 -13.94
N ALA A 170 -0.58 -15.47 -15.06
CA ALA A 170 -1.65 -15.11 -15.99
C ALA A 170 -3.01 -15.71 -15.63
N GLY A 171 -3.10 -16.46 -14.52
CA GLY A 171 -4.30 -17.20 -14.12
C GLY A 171 -5.61 -16.41 -14.24
N GLU A 172 -6.63 -17.05 -14.80
CA GLU A 172 -7.92 -16.39 -15.10
C GLU A 172 -8.90 -16.44 -13.92
N SER A 173 -8.61 -17.28 -12.91
CA SER A 173 -9.54 -17.50 -11.81
C SER A 173 -9.74 -16.24 -10.94
N ALA A 174 -10.94 -16.10 -10.36
CA ALA A 174 -11.22 -15.03 -9.39
C ALA A 174 -10.29 -15.11 -8.16
N ILE A 175 -9.92 -16.32 -7.75
CA ILE A 175 -9.01 -16.58 -6.62
C ILE A 175 -7.60 -16.07 -6.94
N HIS A 176 -7.09 -16.38 -8.14
CA HIS A 176 -5.82 -15.85 -8.63
C HIS A 176 -5.78 -14.32 -8.58
N ARG A 177 -6.81 -13.67 -9.13
CA ARG A 177 -6.93 -12.20 -9.11
C ARG A 177 -6.94 -11.64 -7.69
N SER A 178 -7.59 -12.35 -6.77
CA SER A 178 -7.63 -11.97 -5.35
C SER A 178 -6.26 -12.07 -4.68
N ILE A 179 -5.47 -13.11 -4.99
CA ILE A 179 -4.09 -13.26 -4.51
C ILE A 179 -3.21 -12.12 -5.01
N VAL A 180 -3.25 -11.81 -6.31
CA VAL A 180 -2.47 -10.72 -6.91
C VAL A 180 -2.83 -9.38 -6.28
N VAL A 181 -4.12 -9.06 -6.19
CA VAL A 181 -4.58 -7.79 -5.58
C VAL A 181 -4.15 -7.71 -4.11
N LEU A 182 -4.36 -8.76 -3.32
CA LEU A 182 -3.96 -8.79 -1.92
C LEU A 182 -2.44 -8.61 -1.77
N PHE A 183 -1.65 -9.29 -2.61
CA PHE A 183 -0.20 -9.17 -2.62
C PHE A 183 0.23 -7.74 -2.96
N CYS A 184 -0.36 -7.12 -3.99
CA CYS A 184 -0.09 -5.73 -4.35
C CYS A 184 -0.45 -4.75 -3.22
N VAL A 185 -1.55 -4.98 -2.49
CA VAL A 185 -1.93 -4.18 -1.31
C VAL A 185 -0.90 -4.33 -0.18
N ILE A 186 -0.43 -5.56 0.09
CA ILE A 186 0.63 -5.80 1.07
C ILE A 186 1.92 -5.09 0.65
N LEU A 187 2.33 -5.21 -0.62
CA LEU A 187 3.48 -4.50 -1.16
C LEU A 187 3.33 -2.97 -1.05
N ALA A 188 2.13 -2.44 -1.25
CA ALA A 188 1.87 -1.01 -1.08
C ALA A 188 2.09 -0.55 0.37
N PHE A 189 1.59 -1.30 1.36
CA PHE A 189 1.85 -1.02 2.77
C PHE A 189 3.34 -1.07 3.13
N LEU A 190 4.04 -2.09 2.63
CA LEU A 190 5.49 -2.26 2.84
C LEU A 190 6.31 -1.20 2.11
N GLY A 191 5.88 -0.79 0.92
CA GLY A 191 6.50 0.29 0.16
C GLY A 191 6.36 1.64 0.85
N GLU A 192 5.16 1.96 1.37
CA GLU A 192 4.96 3.17 2.18
C GLU A 192 5.82 3.14 3.45
N ALA A 193 5.91 1.98 4.11
CA ALA A 193 6.80 1.79 5.26
C ALA A 193 8.27 2.03 4.91
N ALA A 194 8.76 1.46 3.81
CA ALA A 194 10.13 1.61 3.35
C ALA A 194 10.44 3.07 2.97
N LEU A 195 9.52 3.77 2.32
CA LEU A 195 9.66 5.19 2.01
C LEU A 195 9.73 6.04 3.28
N GLN A 196 8.90 5.74 4.29
CA GLN A 196 8.96 6.42 5.57
C GLN A 196 10.32 6.17 6.26
N HIS A 197 10.80 4.92 6.26
CA HIS A 197 12.11 4.57 6.80
C HIS A 197 13.25 5.32 6.09
N ARG A 198 13.19 5.49 4.76
CA ARG A 198 14.19 6.28 4.00
C ARG A 198 14.18 7.75 4.42
N ARG A 199 13.00 8.36 4.55
CA ARG A 199 12.86 9.75 5.06
C ARG A 199 13.42 9.90 6.47
N ASP A 200 13.17 8.91 7.33
CA ASP A 200 13.68 8.91 8.70
C ASP A 200 15.21 8.80 8.73
N ARG A 201 15.82 8.00 7.82
CA ARG A 201 17.28 7.94 7.63
C ARG A 201 17.88 9.23 7.07
N GLU A 202 17.20 9.88 6.13
CA GLU A 202 17.62 11.20 5.60
C GLU A 202 17.63 12.26 6.71
N ALA A 203 16.61 12.27 7.58
CA ALA A 203 16.55 13.15 8.74
C ALA A 203 17.71 12.88 9.72
N LEU A 204 18.03 11.59 9.96
CA LEU A 204 19.15 11.20 10.82
C LEU A 204 20.50 11.62 10.22
N ALA A 205 20.69 11.44 8.92
CA ALA A 205 21.90 11.87 8.22
C ALA A 205 22.04 13.40 8.20
N ALA A 206 20.94 14.14 8.06
CA ALA A 206 20.94 15.60 8.20
C ALA A 206 21.38 16.03 9.61
N LEU A 207 20.82 15.41 10.66
CA LEU A 207 21.24 15.66 12.04
C LEU A 207 22.73 15.37 12.26
N ARG A 208 23.23 14.22 11.79
CA ARG A 208 24.65 13.87 11.93
C ARG A 208 25.56 14.91 11.28
N ARG A 209 25.18 15.43 10.11
CA ARG A 209 25.93 16.49 9.43
C ARG A 209 25.94 17.79 10.25
N GLU A 210 24.82 18.16 10.85
CA GLU A 210 24.76 19.35 11.71
C GLU A 210 25.58 19.17 13.00
N LEU A 211 25.51 18.00 13.64
CA LEU A 211 26.34 17.67 14.81
C LEU A 211 27.83 17.67 14.48
N ALA A 212 28.23 17.17 13.30
CA ALA A 212 29.62 17.16 12.87
C ALA A 212 30.15 18.56 12.50
N ARG A 213 29.27 19.50 12.09
CA ARG A 213 29.65 20.89 11.78
C ARG A 213 29.78 21.76 13.02
N GLY A 214 29.04 21.44 14.07
CA GLY A 214 29.06 22.20 15.31
C GLY A 214 30.20 21.76 16.24
N ASP A 215 31.09 22.69 16.60
CA ASP A 215 32.08 22.53 17.68
C ASP A 215 31.43 22.55 19.09
N ARG A 216 30.13 22.25 19.17
CA ARG A 216 29.28 22.43 20.36
C ARG A 216 28.45 21.18 20.60
N THR A 217 29.04 20.19 21.26
CA THR A 217 28.35 19.08 21.95
C THR A 217 27.71 19.54 23.26
N GLY A 218 27.06 20.72 23.25
CA GLY A 218 26.38 21.27 24.41
C GLY A 218 24.94 20.74 24.54
N PRO A 219 24.40 20.59 25.76
CA PRO A 219 23.03 20.11 26.02
C PRO A 219 21.91 20.96 25.38
N GLY A 220 22.22 22.16 24.88
CA GLY A 220 21.29 23.01 24.11
C GLY A 220 21.30 22.82 22.58
N THR A 221 22.36 22.20 22.02
CA THR A 221 22.57 22.15 20.57
C THR A 221 21.51 21.30 19.87
N LEU A 222 21.24 20.11 20.40
CA LEU A 222 20.28 19.20 19.79
C LEU A 222 18.85 19.75 19.87
N ARG A 223 18.50 20.43 20.96
CA ARG A 223 17.22 21.14 21.09
C ARG A 223 17.09 22.29 20.08
N GLY A 224 18.16 23.05 19.86
CA GLY A 224 18.22 24.10 18.83
C GLY A 224 18.10 23.54 17.41
N LEU A 225 18.74 22.40 17.13
CA LEU A 225 18.65 21.73 15.84
C LEU A 225 17.23 21.22 15.54
N LEU A 226 16.56 20.66 16.55
CA LEU A 226 15.16 20.22 16.45
C LEU A 226 14.19 21.39 16.24
N ALA A 227 14.47 22.55 16.86
CA ALA A 227 13.67 23.76 16.71
C ALA A 227 13.91 24.52 15.40
N GLY A 228 15.08 24.34 14.77
CA GLY A 228 15.47 25.03 13.53
C GLY A 228 15.50 24.09 12.31
N PRO A 229 16.70 23.64 11.86
CA PRO A 229 16.86 22.88 10.62
C PRO A 229 15.99 21.62 10.52
N LEU A 230 15.71 20.97 11.65
CA LEU A 230 14.92 19.74 11.70
C LEU A 230 13.44 19.95 12.00
N ALA A 231 12.98 21.19 12.15
CA ALA A 231 11.56 21.48 12.40
C ALA A 231 10.66 20.92 11.27
N GLY A 232 11.15 20.95 10.03
CA GLY A 232 10.49 20.35 8.87
C GLY A 232 10.28 18.84 8.99
N PHE A 233 11.08 18.16 9.81
CA PHE A 233 11.03 16.71 10.07
C PHE A 233 10.33 16.37 11.40
N GLY A 234 9.67 17.31 12.08
CA GLY A 234 9.00 17.12 13.38
C GLY A 234 7.97 15.98 13.48
N HIS A 235 7.53 15.45 12.34
CA HIS A 235 6.60 14.33 12.22
C HIS A 235 7.29 12.97 12.02
N THR A 236 8.59 12.97 11.69
CA THR A 236 9.38 11.75 11.49
C THR A 236 9.63 11.01 12.81
N ARG A 237 9.87 9.71 12.71
CA ARG A 237 10.21 8.87 13.86
C ARG A 237 11.51 9.33 14.50
N THR A 238 12.52 9.59 13.67
CA THR A 238 13.86 10.03 14.08
C THR A 238 13.80 11.25 15.00
N VAL A 239 13.20 12.35 14.52
CA VAL A 239 13.14 13.61 15.27
C VAL A 239 12.42 13.45 16.59
N ARG A 240 11.43 12.56 16.67
CA ARG A 240 10.67 12.33 17.90
C ARG A 240 11.39 11.44 18.90
N SER A 241 12.01 10.36 18.42
CA SER A 241 12.85 9.51 19.27
C SER A 241 13.99 10.31 19.87
N LEU A 242 14.58 11.22 19.10
CA LEU A 242 15.60 12.15 19.60
C LEU A 242 15.04 13.19 20.57
N ALA A 243 13.94 13.86 20.20
CA ALA A 243 13.30 14.85 21.08
C ALA A 243 12.84 14.24 22.41
N GLN A 244 12.50 12.95 22.43
CA GLN A 244 12.18 12.20 23.63
C GLN A 244 13.44 11.93 24.45
N GLY A 245 14.51 11.45 23.82
CA GLY A 245 15.78 11.19 24.50
C GLY A 245 16.32 12.42 25.22
N LEU A 246 16.16 13.61 24.62
CA LEU A 246 16.55 14.92 25.19
C LEU A 246 15.62 15.48 26.28
N ARG A 247 14.48 14.86 26.57
CA ARG A 247 13.59 15.35 27.65
C ARG A 247 14.00 14.79 29.01
N GLY A 248 15.16 14.13 29.09
CA GLY A 248 15.54 13.25 30.18
C GLY A 248 14.68 12.00 30.18
N GLY A 249 15.27 10.86 30.53
CA GLY A 249 14.61 9.54 30.57
C GLY A 249 13.48 9.39 31.60
N GLY A 250 12.80 10.47 31.98
CA GLY A 250 11.67 10.45 32.89
C GLY A 250 10.51 9.57 32.38
N PRO A 251 9.62 9.13 33.29
CA PRO A 251 8.54 8.18 32.98
C PRO A 251 7.63 8.68 31.84
N ASP A 252 7.38 9.99 31.76
CA ASP A 252 6.55 10.59 30.71
C ASP A 252 7.20 10.52 29.32
N ALA A 253 8.52 10.71 29.24
CA ALA A 253 9.25 10.61 27.98
C ALA A 253 9.22 9.16 27.49
N GLN A 254 9.50 8.19 28.36
CA GLN A 254 9.45 6.76 28.04
C GLN A 254 8.05 6.33 27.57
N ALA A 255 6.99 6.78 28.26
CA ALA A 255 5.61 6.49 27.89
C ALA A 255 5.26 7.02 26.49
N LEU A 256 5.71 8.24 26.15
CA LEU A 256 5.50 8.84 24.83
C LEU A 256 6.19 8.03 23.71
N GLY A 257 7.41 7.56 23.96
CA GLY A 257 8.15 6.70 23.03
C GLY A 257 7.49 5.35 22.81
N ALA A 258 7.06 4.71 23.90
CA ALA A 258 6.32 3.47 23.85
C ALA A 258 5.01 3.63 23.05
N ALA A 259 4.27 4.72 23.28
CA ALA A 259 3.06 5.03 22.53
C ALA A 259 3.34 5.21 21.03
N PHE A 260 4.41 5.95 20.67
CA PHE A 260 4.80 6.15 19.27
C PHE A 260 5.19 4.82 18.60
N ALA A 261 6.01 4.00 19.26
CA ALA A 261 6.37 2.67 18.79
C ALA A 261 5.14 1.78 18.62
N ALA A 262 4.15 1.89 19.52
CA ALA A 262 2.91 1.12 19.44
C ALA A 262 2.06 1.48 18.20
N PHE A 263 2.01 2.74 17.76
CA PHE A 263 1.30 3.13 16.53
C PHE A 263 1.91 2.49 15.27
N HIS A 264 3.24 2.50 15.16
CA HIS A 264 3.94 1.84 14.06
C HIS A 264 3.80 0.32 14.14
N GLY A 265 3.94 -0.24 15.35
CA GLY A 265 3.71 -1.65 15.61
C GLY A 265 2.31 -2.12 15.21
N ALA A 266 1.27 -1.32 15.49
CA ALA A 266 -0.11 -1.61 15.09
C ALA A 266 -0.27 -1.69 13.56
N SER A 267 0.39 -0.80 12.82
CA SER A 267 0.37 -0.82 11.35
C SER A 267 1.05 -2.08 10.78
N ARG A 268 2.14 -2.54 11.40
CA ARG A 268 2.81 -3.81 11.03
C ARG A 268 1.97 -5.03 11.41
N ARG A 269 1.26 -5.00 12.55
CA ARG A 269 0.33 -6.08 12.94
C ARG A 269 -0.78 -6.27 11.91
N PHE A 270 -1.29 -5.19 11.31
CA PHE A 270 -2.26 -5.30 10.23
C PHE A 270 -1.69 -6.10 9.04
N VAL A 271 -0.47 -5.75 8.58
CA VAL A 271 0.20 -6.48 7.49
C VAL A 271 0.45 -7.95 7.89
N ARG A 272 0.96 -8.22 9.09
CA ARG A 272 1.14 -9.59 9.61
C ARG A 272 -0.17 -10.39 9.61
N GLY A 273 -1.29 -9.74 9.91
CA GLY A 273 -2.62 -10.35 9.84
C GLY A 273 -3.05 -10.69 8.41
N LEU A 274 -2.60 -9.92 7.41
CA LEU A 274 -2.92 -10.16 6.00
C LEU A 274 -2.09 -11.27 5.35
N LEU A 275 -0.82 -11.45 5.75
CA LEU A 275 0.08 -12.42 5.12
C LEU A 275 -0.50 -13.85 5.05
N PRO A 276 -1.08 -14.42 6.12
CA PRO A 276 -1.65 -15.77 6.09
C PRO A 276 -2.78 -15.96 5.08
N PHE A 277 -3.45 -14.89 4.65
CA PHE A 277 -4.52 -15.01 3.66
C PHE A 277 -4.01 -15.36 2.26
N LEU A 278 -2.75 -15.03 1.93
CA LEU A 278 -2.16 -15.40 0.63
C LEU A 278 -2.08 -16.92 0.42
N PRO A 279 -1.46 -17.72 1.32
CA PRO A 279 -1.43 -19.16 1.16
C PRO A 279 -2.82 -19.80 1.38
N LEU A 280 -3.68 -19.23 2.24
CA LEU A 280 -5.06 -19.71 2.41
C LEU A 280 -5.88 -19.56 1.14
N LEU A 281 -5.75 -18.43 0.41
CA LEU A 281 -6.38 -18.25 -0.89
C LEU A 281 -5.85 -19.23 -1.93
N GLY A 282 -4.53 -19.51 -1.91
CA GLY A 282 -3.93 -20.54 -2.75
C GLY A 282 -4.55 -21.92 -2.49
N PHE A 283 -4.58 -22.33 -1.22
CA PHE A 283 -5.21 -23.58 -0.79
C PHE A 283 -6.69 -23.64 -1.20
N PHE A 284 -7.45 -22.55 -0.99
CA PHE A 284 -8.83 -22.47 -1.44
C PHE A 284 -8.96 -22.65 -2.95
N GLY A 285 -8.01 -22.10 -3.73
CA GLY A 285 -7.87 -22.35 -5.16
C GLY A 285 -7.75 -23.83 -5.52
N THR A 286 -6.92 -24.57 -4.79
CA THR A 286 -6.80 -26.03 -4.98
C THR A 286 -8.06 -26.79 -4.58
N VAL A 287 -8.72 -26.43 -3.47
CA VAL A 287 -9.95 -27.11 -3.02
C VAL A 287 -11.06 -26.93 -4.04
N VAL A 288 -11.29 -25.70 -4.51
CA VAL A 288 -12.28 -25.42 -5.56
C VAL A 288 -11.90 -26.16 -6.85
N GLY A 289 -10.60 -26.18 -7.20
CA GLY A 289 -10.09 -26.91 -8.34
C GLY A 289 -10.38 -28.41 -8.31
N LEU A 290 -10.06 -29.06 -7.20
CA LEU A 290 -10.32 -30.48 -6.97
C LEU A 290 -11.81 -30.78 -7.03
N ALA A 291 -12.65 -29.96 -6.37
CA ALA A 291 -14.10 -30.12 -6.41
C ALA A 291 -14.65 -30.05 -7.85
N THR A 292 -14.16 -29.10 -8.67
CA THR A 292 -14.55 -29.00 -10.08
C THR A 292 -14.06 -30.18 -10.93
N ALA A 293 -12.84 -30.68 -10.67
CA ALA A 293 -12.30 -31.83 -11.39
C ALA A 293 -13.07 -33.11 -11.06
N MET A 294 -13.45 -33.30 -9.79
CA MET A 294 -14.29 -34.42 -9.36
C MET A 294 -15.70 -34.36 -9.95
N ALA A 295 -16.31 -33.17 -10.01
CA ALA A 295 -17.62 -32.98 -10.64
C ALA A 295 -17.62 -33.23 -12.16
N ALA A 296 -16.45 -33.12 -12.81
CA ALA A 296 -16.29 -33.36 -14.24
C ALA A 296 -16.05 -34.83 -14.61
N LEU A 297 -15.87 -35.73 -13.62
CA LEU A 297 -15.75 -37.16 -13.90
C LEU A 297 -17.09 -37.71 -14.40
N PRO A 298 -17.12 -38.47 -15.52
CA PRO A 298 -18.35 -39.05 -16.02
C PRO A 298 -18.96 -39.99 -14.98
N GLY A 299 -20.27 -39.83 -14.71
CA GLY A 299 -21.00 -40.72 -13.81
C GLY A 299 -20.93 -42.19 -14.27
N GLU A 300 -21.03 -43.12 -13.32
CA GLU A 300 -21.02 -44.57 -13.55
C GLU A 300 -22.11 -44.98 -14.56
N GLY A 301 -21.79 -45.04 -15.85
CA GLY A 301 -22.79 -45.40 -16.87
C GLY A 301 -22.37 -45.29 -18.35
N GLY A 302 -21.28 -44.59 -18.68
CA GLY A 302 -20.82 -44.48 -20.07
C GLY A 302 -19.56 -45.30 -20.35
N ALA A 303 -19.67 -46.38 -21.13
CA ALA A 303 -18.55 -47.23 -21.58
C ALA A 303 -17.66 -46.56 -22.66
N GLY A 304 -17.28 -45.30 -22.45
CA GLY A 304 -16.38 -44.53 -23.30
C GLY A 304 -15.05 -44.28 -22.61
N ARG A 305 -13.94 -44.24 -23.38
CA ARG A 305 -12.59 -43.91 -22.89
C ARG A 305 -12.63 -42.66 -21.98
N ILE A 306 -12.29 -42.84 -20.71
CA ILE A 306 -12.17 -41.76 -19.74
C ILE A 306 -11.06 -40.82 -20.20
N ASP A 307 -11.41 -39.62 -20.65
CA ASP A 307 -10.42 -38.60 -21.00
C ASP A 307 -9.91 -37.91 -19.73
N LEU A 308 -8.88 -38.50 -19.13
CA LEU A 308 -8.21 -37.97 -17.96
C LEU A 308 -7.35 -36.74 -18.27
N SER A 309 -7.07 -36.46 -19.54
CA SER A 309 -6.13 -35.40 -19.93
C SER A 309 -6.65 -34.00 -19.58
N GLY A 310 -7.94 -33.74 -19.79
CA GLY A 310 -8.61 -32.50 -19.38
C GLY A 310 -8.67 -32.34 -17.85
N SER A 311 -8.88 -33.43 -17.11
CA SER A 311 -8.94 -33.42 -15.65
C SER A 311 -7.56 -33.19 -15.03
N LEU A 312 -6.50 -33.78 -15.59
CA LEU A 312 -5.11 -33.59 -15.15
C LEU A 312 -4.56 -32.19 -15.48
N ALA A 313 -4.88 -31.63 -16.65
CA ALA A 313 -4.52 -30.25 -16.99
C ALA A 313 -5.23 -29.25 -16.05
N GLY A 314 -6.51 -29.49 -15.76
CA GLY A 314 -7.27 -28.75 -14.75
C GLY A 314 -6.65 -28.85 -13.35
N LEU A 315 -6.08 -30.00 -12.98
CA LEU A 315 -5.40 -30.21 -11.70
C LEU A 315 -4.07 -29.42 -11.60
N ALA A 316 -3.27 -29.43 -12.68
CA ALA A 316 -1.97 -28.73 -12.74
C ALA A 316 -2.12 -27.22 -12.56
N LEU A 317 -3.08 -26.60 -13.25
CA LEU A 317 -3.42 -25.16 -13.14
C LEU A 317 -3.82 -24.75 -11.71
N LYS A 318 -4.23 -25.69 -10.87
CA LYS A 318 -4.70 -25.39 -9.50
C LYS A 318 -3.55 -25.45 -8.51
N PHE A 319 -2.56 -26.32 -8.72
CA PHE A 319 -1.31 -26.26 -7.99
C PHE A 319 -0.55 -24.95 -8.22
N GLU A 320 -0.68 -24.34 -9.41
CA GLU A 320 -0.11 -23.02 -9.71
C GLU A 320 -0.66 -21.92 -8.79
N THR A 321 -1.97 -21.92 -8.50
CA THR A 321 -2.57 -20.92 -7.60
C THR A 321 -2.05 -21.05 -6.15
N THR A 322 -1.80 -22.28 -5.69
CA THR A 322 -1.17 -22.52 -4.39
C THR A 322 0.29 -22.10 -4.38
N LEU A 323 1.04 -22.45 -5.43
CA LEU A 323 2.43 -22.04 -5.59
C LEU A 323 2.54 -20.51 -5.54
N LEU A 324 1.65 -19.80 -6.26
CA LEU A 324 1.61 -18.34 -6.25
C LEU A 324 1.31 -17.79 -4.85
N GLY A 325 0.31 -18.33 -4.15
CA GLY A 325 -0.03 -17.89 -2.79
C GLY A 325 1.13 -18.06 -1.81
N ILE A 326 1.84 -19.19 -1.88
CA ILE A 326 3.02 -19.46 -1.04
C ILE A 326 4.17 -18.51 -1.40
N LEU A 327 4.49 -18.37 -2.69
CA LEU A 327 5.58 -17.52 -3.15
C LEU A 327 5.33 -16.05 -2.78
N ALA A 328 4.11 -15.55 -3.03
CA ALA A 328 3.69 -14.20 -2.66
C ALA A 328 3.82 -13.97 -1.15
N SER A 329 3.40 -14.94 -0.32
CA SER A 329 3.53 -14.87 1.13
C SER A 329 4.98 -14.86 1.59
N MET A 330 5.84 -15.68 0.98
CA MET A 330 7.27 -15.74 1.31
C MET A 330 7.97 -14.42 0.99
N VAL A 331 7.72 -13.87 -0.20
CA VAL A 331 8.27 -12.57 -0.62
C VAL A 331 7.77 -11.45 0.30
N ALA A 332 6.46 -11.39 0.56
CA ALA A 332 5.89 -10.41 1.48
C ALA A 332 6.44 -10.52 2.90
N GLY A 333 6.63 -11.75 3.40
CA GLY A 333 7.21 -12.04 4.71
C GLY A 333 8.65 -11.56 4.83
N LEU A 334 9.47 -11.83 3.82
CA LEU A 334 10.85 -11.35 3.76
C LEU A 334 10.91 -9.82 3.74
N LEU A 335 10.10 -9.17 2.89
CA LEU A 335 10.07 -7.71 2.82
C LEU A 335 9.62 -7.07 4.13
N LEU A 336 8.62 -7.65 4.81
CA LEU A 336 8.19 -7.20 6.13
C LEU A 336 9.33 -7.31 7.15
N ALA A 337 10.04 -8.45 7.17
CA ALA A 337 11.18 -8.65 8.08
C ALA A 337 12.31 -7.64 7.83
N LEU A 338 12.61 -7.33 6.55
CA LEU A 338 13.63 -6.34 6.19
C LEU A 338 13.25 -4.93 6.67
N VAL A 339 11.98 -4.54 6.49
CA VAL A 339 11.47 -3.24 6.98
C VAL A 339 11.55 -3.17 8.51
N GLU A 340 11.10 -4.22 9.20
CA GLU A 340 11.11 -4.26 10.67
C GLU A 340 12.52 -4.21 11.23
N LYS A 341 13.47 -4.94 10.62
CA LYS A 341 14.90 -4.86 10.96
C LYS A 341 15.42 -3.43 10.80
N GLY A 342 15.20 -2.80 9.65
CA GLY A 342 15.67 -1.43 9.42
C GLY A 342 15.08 -0.42 10.40
N GLU A 343 13.80 -0.57 10.75
CA GLU A 343 13.14 0.24 11.77
C GLU A 343 13.71 0.05 13.19
N GLN A 344 14.08 -1.18 13.55
CA GLN A 344 14.71 -1.49 14.84
C GLN A 344 16.13 -0.90 14.94
N GLU A 345 16.94 -1.07 13.89
CA GLU A 345 18.28 -0.48 13.79
C GLU A 345 18.22 1.04 13.92
N LEU A 346 17.31 1.68 13.19
CA LEU A 346 17.12 3.13 13.25
C LEU A 346 16.74 3.61 14.66
N ALA A 347 15.85 2.88 15.34
CA ALA A 347 15.46 3.23 16.70
C ALA A 347 16.64 3.11 17.68
N ALA A 348 17.46 2.07 17.54
CA ALA A 348 18.67 1.89 18.33
C ALA A 348 19.70 3.00 18.08
N GLU A 349 19.92 3.38 16.81
CA GLU A 349 20.80 4.50 16.45
C GLU A 349 20.34 5.84 17.06
N CYS A 350 19.04 6.11 17.04
CA CYS A 350 18.48 7.32 17.65
C CYS A 350 18.67 7.33 19.18
N ALA A 351 18.46 6.19 19.83
CA ALA A 351 18.65 6.06 21.27
C ALA A 351 20.11 6.30 21.68
N LEU A 352 21.06 5.73 20.93
CA LEU A 352 22.49 5.95 21.16
C LEU A 352 22.88 7.42 20.99
N LEU A 353 22.41 8.08 19.92
CA LEU A 353 22.72 9.49 19.69
C LEU A 353 22.14 10.41 20.76
N ALA A 354 20.95 10.11 21.26
CA ALA A 354 20.38 10.86 22.37
C ALA A 354 21.21 10.70 23.64
N ALA A 355 21.64 9.47 23.96
CA ALA A 355 22.47 9.19 25.14
C ALA A 355 23.85 9.86 25.09
N VAL A 356 24.46 9.95 23.89
CA VAL A 356 25.75 10.64 23.72
C VAL A 356 25.61 12.17 23.83
N ALA A 357 24.46 12.72 23.41
CA ALA A 357 24.23 14.17 23.41
C ALA A 357 23.88 14.75 24.79
N GLU A 358 23.35 13.95 25.70
CA GLU A 358 23.14 14.30 27.11
C GLU A 358 23.96 13.36 28.00
N PRO A 359 25.27 13.61 28.18
CA PRO A 359 26.02 12.88 29.19
C PRO A 359 25.36 13.08 30.56
N ALA A 360 25.21 12.00 31.32
CA ALA A 360 24.41 11.91 32.54
C ALA A 360 24.87 12.80 33.73
N ASP A 361 25.83 13.70 33.52
CA ASP A 361 26.48 14.53 34.53
C ASP A 361 26.55 16.01 34.11
N ALA A 362 25.39 16.66 33.93
CA ALA A 362 25.32 18.10 34.06
C ALA A 362 24.70 18.42 35.44
N PRO A 363 25.50 18.91 36.41
CA PRO A 363 25.04 19.19 37.78
C PRO A 363 23.95 20.26 37.85
#